data_AF-A0A7X6XXV6-F1
#
_entry.id   AF-A0A7X6XXV6-F1
#
_cell.length_a   1.000
_cell.length_b   1.000
_cell.length_c   1.000
_cell.angle_alpha   90.00
_cell.angle_beta   90.00
_cell.angle_gamma   90.00
#
_symmetry.space_group_name_H-M   'P 1'
#
loop_
_entity.id
_entity.type
_entity.pdbx_description
1 polymer ?
#
loop_
_entity_poly.entity_id
_entity_poly.type
_entity_poly.pdbx_seq_one_letter_code
_entity_poly.pdbx_strand_id
1 'polypeptide(L)'
;MNFKEYRDEIELIEKQNNVEDDLYNIVWSFLRMRKGFKMFSLRNISKRKRTVRKNEQEKLFWGISGFPDFIILDKDYIADKPYKSMIYGVIEMKHVGEEVNIEQLKGHLFSFNKVLFTNGIKWGFYTFSPNRLETDLVEKLENRTYYSRKTATENEYAWTSNDERIFSYLGSSSEINEKFKVWEVVLKEKDSSGKYLWIDSKWEELLKKLEEIKWN
;
A
#
# COMPACT_ATOMS: atom_id res chain seq x y z
N MET A 1 -3.73 -11.72 18.11
CA MET A 1 -4.14 -12.26 16.81
C MET A 1 -3.30 -13.46 16.42
N ASN A 2 -3.82 -14.63 16.79
CA ASN A 2 -3.47 -15.93 16.21
C ASN A 2 -4.29 -16.15 14.91
N PHE A 3 -4.05 -17.27 14.23
CA PHE A 3 -4.70 -17.53 12.94
C PHE A 3 -6.22 -17.64 13.04
N LYS A 4 -6.72 -18.33 14.07
CA LYS A 4 -8.16 -18.50 14.28
C LYS A 4 -8.85 -17.15 14.46
N GLU A 5 -8.30 -16.27 15.30
CA GLU A 5 -8.82 -14.91 15.50
C GLU A 5 -8.82 -14.12 14.18
N TYR A 6 -7.71 -14.15 13.43
CA TYR A 6 -7.62 -13.45 12.14
C TYR A 6 -8.67 -13.96 11.15
N ARG A 7 -8.72 -15.28 10.97
CA ARG A 7 -9.66 -15.96 10.08
C ARG A 7 -11.12 -15.64 10.42
N ASP A 8 -11.48 -15.80 11.69
CA ASP A 8 -12.84 -15.59 12.17
C ASP A 8 -13.27 -14.12 11.90
N GLU A 9 -12.37 -13.13 12.11
CA GLU A 9 -12.65 -11.72 11.78
C GLU A 9 -12.79 -11.45 10.27
N ILE A 10 -11.93 -12.02 9.43
CA ILE A 10 -12.05 -11.86 7.96
C ILE A 10 -13.38 -12.43 7.45
N GLU A 11 -13.80 -13.60 7.94
CA GLU A 11 -15.08 -14.21 7.57
C GLU A 11 -16.28 -13.39 8.07
N LEU A 12 -16.16 -12.75 9.23
CA LEU A 12 -17.19 -11.84 9.74
C LEU A 12 -17.31 -10.59 8.86
N ILE A 13 -16.20 -9.99 8.43
CA ILE A 13 -16.21 -8.86 7.49
C ILE A 13 -16.91 -9.25 6.18
N GLU A 14 -16.53 -10.38 5.56
CA GLU A 14 -17.16 -10.88 4.33
C GLU A 14 -18.68 -11.05 4.48
N LYS A 15 -19.13 -11.54 5.64
CA LYS A 15 -20.54 -11.88 5.89
C LYS A 15 -21.39 -10.68 6.33
N GLN A 16 -20.83 -9.77 7.11
CA GLN A 16 -21.60 -8.77 7.85
C GLN A 16 -21.46 -7.36 7.27
N ASN A 17 -20.24 -6.96 6.88
CA ASN A 17 -19.94 -5.59 6.51
C ASN A 17 -18.62 -5.51 5.73
N ASN A 18 -18.63 -5.90 4.45
CA ASN A 18 -17.42 -5.88 3.63
C ASN A 18 -17.06 -4.46 3.20
N VAL A 19 -16.53 -3.67 4.13
CA VAL A 19 -16.00 -2.32 3.94
C VAL A 19 -14.52 -2.31 4.26
N GLU A 20 -13.73 -1.55 3.49
CA GLU A 20 -12.27 -1.41 3.71
C GLU A 20 -11.91 -0.99 5.14
N ASP A 21 -12.71 -0.08 5.73
CA ASP A 21 -12.48 0.46 7.07
C ASP A 21 -12.49 -0.63 8.17
N ASP A 22 -13.25 -1.73 7.99
CA ASP A 22 -13.26 -2.84 8.95
C ASP A 22 -11.96 -3.66 8.85
N LEU A 23 -11.47 -3.90 7.63
CA LEU A 23 -10.19 -4.59 7.42
C LEU A 23 -9.02 -3.80 8.01
N TYR A 24 -9.06 -2.46 7.94
CA TYR A 24 -8.00 -1.61 8.49
C TYR A 24 -7.75 -1.89 9.97
N ASN A 25 -8.80 -2.10 10.76
CA ASN A 25 -8.68 -2.37 12.20
C ASN A 25 -8.02 -3.72 12.47
N ILE A 26 -8.37 -4.74 11.69
CA ILE A 26 -7.80 -6.09 11.79
C ILE A 26 -6.33 -6.08 11.40
N VAL A 27 -6.00 -5.53 10.23
CA VAL A 27 -4.63 -5.43 9.71
C VAL A 27 -3.74 -4.60 10.63
N TRP A 28 -4.22 -3.45 11.11
CA TRP A 28 -3.48 -2.61 12.05
C TRP A 28 -3.14 -3.34 13.34
N SER A 29 -4.13 -3.99 13.94
CA SER A 29 -3.96 -4.77 15.17
C SER A 29 -2.99 -5.92 14.95
N PHE A 30 -3.15 -6.65 13.84
CA PHE A 30 -2.29 -7.77 13.48
C PHE A 30 -0.82 -7.35 13.29
N LEU A 31 -0.57 -6.30 12.51
CA LEU A 31 0.77 -5.81 12.20
C LEU A 31 1.46 -5.24 13.44
N ARG A 32 0.78 -4.46 14.29
CA ARG A 32 1.39 -3.91 15.52
C ARG A 32 1.84 -4.96 16.52
N MET A 33 1.33 -6.18 16.44
CA MET A 33 1.78 -7.29 17.27
C MET A 33 3.11 -7.90 16.78
N ARG A 34 3.50 -7.66 15.51
CA ARG A 34 4.72 -8.22 14.90
C ARG A 34 5.97 -7.48 15.36
N LYS A 35 7.08 -8.20 15.57
CA LYS A 35 8.32 -7.59 16.07
C LYS A 35 8.88 -6.59 15.06
N GLY A 36 8.87 -6.94 13.78
CA GLY A 36 9.30 -6.08 12.67
C GLY A 36 8.57 -4.74 12.59
N PHE A 37 7.32 -4.65 13.05
CA PHE A 37 6.53 -3.42 12.99
C PHE A 37 6.54 -2.61 14.29
N LYS A 38 6.88 -3.24 15.43
CA LYS A 38 6.99 -2.54 16.74
C LYS A 38 8.07 -1.47 16.76
N MET A 39 9.03 -1.50 15.84
CA MET A 39 10.08 -0.49 15.73
C MET A 39 9.65 0.74 14.92
N PHE A 40 8.52 0.67 14.21
CA PHE A 40 8.03 1.75 13.37
C PHE A 40 6.73 2.36 13.91
N SER A 41 6.37 3.50 13.33
CA SER A 41 5.14 4.22 13.60
C SER A 41 4.20 4.06 12.40
N LEU A 42 3.16 3.24 12.55
CA LEU A 42 2.09 3.11 11.56
C LEU A 42 1.09 4.26 11.75
N ARG A 43 0.63 4.90 10.67
CA ARG A 43 -0.43 5.93 10.71
C ARG A 43 -1.43 5.72 9.58
N ASN A 44 -2.72 5.66 9.95
CA ASN A 44 -3.81 5.70 8.99
C ASN A 44 -3.87 7.10 8.35
N ILE A 45 -3.81 7.14 7.03
CA ILE A 45 -3.95 8.36 6.24
C ILE A 45 -4.97 8.22 5.09
N SER A 46 -5.76 7.15 5.05
CA SER A 46 -6.71 6.86 3.95
C SER A 46 -7.76 7.96 3.74
N LYS A 47 -8.16 8.64 4.82
CA LYS A 47 -9.12 9.76 4.76
C LYS A 47 -8.47 11.14 4.61
N ARG A 48 -7.14 11.23 4.41
CA ARG A 48 -6.48 12.53 4.19
C ARG A 48 -6.98 13.19 2.91
N LYS A 49 -7.05 14.52 2.93
CA LYS A 49 -7.46 15.35 1.80
C LYS A 49 -6.36 16.32 1.45
N ARG A 50 -6.21 16.61 0.16
CA ARG A 50 -5.23 17.59 -0.30
C ARG A 50 -5.59 18.99 0.20
N THR A 51 -4.68 19.65 0.90
CA THR A 51 -4.74 21.07 1.26
C THR A 51 -3.56 21.76 0.59
N VAL A 52 -3.69 21.97 -0.73
CA VAL A 52 -2.69 22.45 -1.71
C VAL A 52 -1.88 23.69 -1.30
N ARG A 53 -2.21 24.37 -0.19
CA ARG A 53 -1.64 25.64 0.22
C ARG A 53 -0.96 25.70 1.59
N LYS A 54 -0.91 24.62 2.40
CA LYS A 54 -0.52 24.80 3.82
C LYS A 54 0.36 23.75 4.51
N ASN A 55 0.68 22.60 3.91
CA ASN A 55 1.39 21.58 4.68
C ASN A 55 2.39 20.72 3.86
N GLU A 56 3.68 20.91 4.12
CA GLU A 56 4.77 20.08 3.56
C GLU A 56 4.65 18.60 3.95
N GLN A 57 4.19 18.28 5.17
CA GLN A 57 3.95 16.89 5.57
C GLN A 57 2.94 16.21 4.65
N GLU A 58 1.86 16.91 4.34
CA GLU A 58 0.80 16.36 3.52
C GLU A 58 1.31 16.01 2.12
N LYS A 59 2.14 16.87 1.55
CA LYS A 59 2.80 16.63 0.27
C LYS A 59 3.71 15.41 0.32
N LEU A 60 4.47 15.20 1.40
CA LEU A 60 5.31 14.00 1.54
C LEU A 60 4.51 12.70 1.68
N PHE A 61 3.27 12.76 2.13
CA PHE A 61 2.38 11.60 2.25
C PHE A 61 1.60 11.33 0.96
N TRP A 62 1.73 12.18 -0.05
CA TRP A 62 1.11 12.03 -1.35
C TRP A 62 1.99 11.21 -2.29
N GLY A 63 1.44 10.15 -2.88
CA GLY A 63 2.05 9.44 -4.00
C GLY A 63 1.41 9.79 -5.33
N ILE A 64 2.00 9.32 -6.44
CA ILE A 64 1.51 9.52 -7.82
C ILE A 64 0.02 9.16 -7.96
N SER A 65 -0.44 8.10 -7.28
CA SER A 65 -1.83 7.63 -7.31
C SER A 65 -2.70 8.11 -6.14
N GLY A 66 -2.22 9.08 -5.35
CA GLY A 66 -2.94 9.64 -4.21
C GLY A 66 -2.34 9.32 -2.84
N PHE A 67 -3.16 9.48 -1.80
CA PHE A 67 -2.78 9.01 -0.47
C PHE A 67 -2.95 7.48 -0.42
N PRO A 68 -1.97 6.74 0.10
CA PRO A 68 -2.15 5.33 0.46
C PRO A 68 -3.04 5.21 1.70
N ASP A 69 -3.38 3.99 2.11
CA ASP A 69 -4.20 3.83 3.31
C ASP A 69 -3.41 4.09 4.59
N PHE A 70 -2.21 3.51 4.69
CA PHE A 70 -1.33 3.67 5.85
C PHE A 70 0.09 3.97 5.42
N ILE A 71 0.76 4.77 6.24
CA ILE A 71 2.17 5.10 6.09
C ILE A 71 2.99 4.54 7.26
N ILE A 72 4.20 4.08 6.94
CA ILE A 72 5.16 3.52 7.88
C ILE A 72 6.27 4.55 8.09
N LEU A 73 6.35 5.08 9.31
CA LEU A 73 7.26 6.15 9.67
C LEU A 73 8.31 5.69 10.67
N ASP A 74 9.42 6.41 10.69
CA ASP A 74 10.30 6.46 11.86
C ASP A 74 9.51 6.90 13.11
N LYS A 75 9.89 6.40 14.29
CA LYS A 75 9.30 6.81 15.57
C LYS A 75 9.62 8.26 15.93
N ASP A 76 10.75 8.77 15.43
CA ASP A 76 11.20 10.13 15.67
C ASP A 76 10.69 11.11 14.59
N TYR A 77 9.79 10.66 13.70
CA TYR A 77 9.15 11.52 12.72
C TYR A 77 8.35 12.65 13.39
N ILE A 78 8.65 13.90 13.04
CA ILE A 78 7.95 15.10 13.54
C ILE A 78 7.20 15.77 12.38
N ALA A 79 5.89 15.98 12.55
CA ALA A 79 5.02 16.55 11.51
C ALA A 79 5.46 17.93 11.00
N ASP A 80 5.96 18.78 11.89
CA ASP A 80 6.39 20.15 11.56
C ASP A 80 7.79 20.21 10.92
N LYS A 81 8.52 19.08 10.90
CA LYS A 81 9.83 18.93 10.26
C LYS A 81 9.86 17.65 9.43
N PRO A 82 9.04 17.56 8.38
CA PRO A 82 8.82 16.31 7.68
C PRO A 82 10.02 16.00 6.77
N TYR A 83 10.58 14.79 6.86
CA TYR A 83 11.66 14.31 6.00
C TYR A 83 11.25 13.03 5.27
N LYS A 84 11.42 12.97 3.94
CA LYS A 84 11.05 11.79 3.13
C LYS A 84 11.84 10.54 3.54
N SER A 85 13.08 10.71 4.01
CA SER A 85 13.92 9.61 4.52
C SER A 85 13.39 8.93 5.78
N MET A 86 12.45 9.55 6.48
CA MET A 86 11.76 8.97 7.65
C MET A 86 10.46 8.24 7.27
N ILE A 87 10.15 8.12 5.98
CA ILE A 87 9.05 7.31 5.46
C ILE A 87 9.65 6.02 4.89
N TYR A 88 9.33 4.89 5.50
CA TYR A 88 9.92 3.60 5.12
C TYR A 88 9.11 2.83 4.08
N GLY A 89 7.85 3.20 3.89
CA GLY A 89 6.94 2.56 2.95
C GLY A 89 5.50 2.78 3.35
N VAL A 90 4.61 2.05 2.69
CA VAL A 90 3.16 2.19 2.86
C VAL A 90 2.47 0.84 2.90
N ILE A 91 1.24 0.84 3.38
CA ILE A 91 0.34 -0.31 3.31
C ILE A 91 -0.86 0.11 2.47
N GLU A 92 -1.15 -0.69 1.44
CA GLU A 92 -2.32 -0.55 0.58
C GLU A 92 -3.28 -1.68 0.89
N MET A 93 -4.53 -1.34 1.16
CA MET A 93 -5.59 -2.25 1.54
C MET A 93 -6.77 -2.15 0.58
N LYS A 94 -7.52 -3.24 0.50
CA LYS A 94 -8.75 -3.35 -0.28
C LYS A 94 -9.82 -4.08 0.53
N HIS A 95 -11.06 -4.03 0.07
CA HIS A 95 -12.13 -4.87 0.62
C HIS A 95 -11.70 -6.33 0.66
N VAL A 96 -12.30 -7.12 1.54
CA VAL A 96 -11.90 -8.51 1.67
C VAL A 96 -12.11 -9.25 0.35
N GLY A 97 -11.04 -9.87 -0.14
CA GLY A 97 -11.04 -10.64 -1.39
C GLY A 97 -10.96 -9.81 -2.68
N GLU A 98 -10.96 -8.48 -2.60
CA GLU A 98 -10.80 -7.63 -3.79
C GLU A 98 -9.33 -7.47 -4.18
N GLU A 99 -9.04 -7.52 -5.48
CA GLU A 99 -7.68 -7.27 -5.99
C GLU A 99 -7.38 -5.78 -6.04
N VAL A 100 -6.11 -5.42 -5.85
CA VAL A 100 -5.67 -4.02 -5.99
C VAL A 100 -5.61 -3.62 -7.46
N ASN A 101 -6.01 -2.37 -7.75
CA ASN A 101 -5.75 -1.75 -9.03
C ASN A 101 -4.24 -1.63 -9.24
N ILE A 102 -3.70 -2.24 -10.30
CA ILE A 102 -2.26 -2.30 -10.55
C ILE A 102 -1.64 -0.90 -10.72
N GLU A 103 -2.34 0.04 -11.37
CA GLU A 103 -1.84 1.42 -11.53
C GLU A 103 -1.81 2.17 -10.18
N GLN A 104 -2.75 1.88 -9.28
CA GLN A 104 -2.73 2.42 -7.92
C GLN A 104 -1.53 1.87 -7.13
N LEU A 105 -1.37 0.53 -7.12
CA LEU A 105 -0.25 -0.14 -6.47
C LEU A 105 1.10 0.39 -6.98
N LYS A 106 1.23 0.51 -8.30
CA LYS A 106 2.42 1.02 -8.98
C LYS A 106 2.72 2.47 -8.60
N GLY A 107 1.71 3.34 -8.56
CA GLY A 107 1.91 4.73 -8.17
C GLY A 107 2.39 4.87 -6.74
N HIS A 108 1.83 4.10 -5.81
CA HIS A 108 2.31 4.05 -4.43
C HIS A 108 3.71 3.43 -4.33
N LEU A 109 3.98 2.35 -5.08
CA LEU A 109 5.29 1.70 -5.10
C LEU A 109 6.40 2.65 -5.54
N PHE A 110 6.20 3.38 -6.62
CA PHE A 110 7.23 4.29 -7.12
C PHE A 110 7.41 5.51 -6.22
N SER A 111 6.36 5.93 -5.52
CA SER A 111 6.42 7.09 -4.62
C SER A 111 7.10 6.78 -3.28
N PHE A 112 6.86 5.57 -2.76
CA PHE A 112 7.24 5.17 -1.39
C PHE A 112 8.25 4.03 -1.32
N ASN A 113 8.70 3.53 -2.47
CA ASN A 113 9.69 2.45 -2.66
C ASN A 113 9.30 1.07 -2.10
N LYS A 114 8.42 0.99 -1.10
CA LYS A 114 7.97 -0.27 -0.49
C LYS A 114 6.47 -0.22 -0.24
N VAL A 115 5.76 -1.22 -0.73
CA VAL A 115 4.31 -1.38 -0.50
C VAL A 115 4.04 -2.76 0.05
N LEU A 116 3.35 -2.81 1.19
CA LEU A 116 2.68 -4.01 1.67
C LEU A 116 1.21 -3.94 1.25
N PHE A 117 0.81 -4.78 0.32
CA PHE A 117 -0.58 -4.91 -0.12
C PHE A 117 -1.30 -6.00 0.68
N THR A 118 -2.56 -5.78 1.04
CA THR A 118 -3.46 -6.86 1.46
C THR A 118 -4.93 -6.61 1.20
N ASN A 119 -5.70 -7.67 0.97
CA ASN A 119 -7.16 -7.67 0.98
C ASN A 119 -7.71 -8.64 2.05
N GLY A 120 -6.94 -8.86 3.13
CA GLY A 120 -7.29 -9.82 4.19
C GLY A 120 -7.02 -11.28 3.84
N ILE A 121 -7.10 -11.66 2.56
CA ILE A 121 -6.87 -13.04 2.09
C ILE A 121 -5.49 -13.19 1.46
N LYS A 122 -5.14 -12.27 0.56
CA LYS A 122 -3.86 -12.17 -0.12
C LYS A 122 -3.03 -11.08 0.54
N TRP A 123 -1.74 -11.35 0.66
CA TRP A 123 -0.72 -10.41 1.09
C TRP A 123 0.40 -10.40 0.06
N GLY A 124 0.87 -9.21 -0.30
CA GLY A 124 1.98 -9.06 -1.25
C GLY A 124 2.93 -7.96 -0.79
N PHE A 125 4.22 -8.18 -0.98
CA PHE A 125 5.23 -7.16 -0.70
C PHE A 125 6.00 -6.81 -1.96
N TYR A 126 6.07 -5.51 -2.22
CA TYR A 126 6.65 -4.96 -3.43
C TYR A 126 7.73 -3.96 -3.07
N THR A 127 8.83 -3.98 -3.83
CA THR A 127 9.95 -3.07 -3.64
C THR A 127 10.41 -2.46 -4.94
N PHE A 128 10.75 -1.19 -4.87
CA PHE A 128 11.33 -0.40 -5.95
C PHE A 128 12.59 0.30 -5.43
N SER A 129 13.68 0.20 -6.18
CA SER A 129 14.97 0.80 -5.85
C SER A 129 15.40 1.70 -7.00
N PRO A 130 14.91 2.95 -7.05
CA PRO A 130 15.12 3.82 -8.19
C PRO A 130 16.60 4.20 -8.33
N ASN A 131 17.07 4.27 -9.57
CA ASN A 131 18.26 5.02 -9.90
C ASN A 131 17.98 6.55 -9.87
N ARG A 132 19.01 7.37 -10.09
CA ARG A 132 18.87 8.84 -10.04
C ARG A 132 17.84 9.38 -11.04
N LEU A 133 17.84 8.89 -12.27
CA LEU A 133 16.89 9.34 -13.30
C LEU A 133 15.47 8.97 -12.89
N GLU A 134 15.25 7.75 -12.42
CA GLU A 134 13.94 7.29 -11.95
C GLU A 134 13.45 8.11 -10.75
N THR A 135 14.35 8.44 -9.82
CA THR A 135 14.04 9.33 -8.67
C THR A 135 13.55 10.69 -9.15
N ASP A 136 14.27 11.32 -10.09
CA ASP A 136 13.90 12.62 -10.66
C ASP A 136 12.55 12.56 -11.40
N LEU A 137 12.26 11.44 -12.09
CA LEU A 137 11.01 11.22 -12.80
C LEU A 137 9.81 11.01 -11.86
N VAL A 138 10.01 10.24 -10.79
CA VAL A 138 9.00 10.05 -9.73
C VAL A 138 8.67 11.38 -9.07
N GLU A 139 9.66 12.15 -8.65
CA GLU A 139 9.44 13.45 -8.00
C GLU A 139 8.67 14.42 -8.92
N LYS A 140 8.96 14.42 -10.22
CA LYS A 140 8.21 15.20 -11.21
C LYS A 140 6.73 14.77 -11.26
N LEU A 141 6.45 13.47 -11.31
CA LEU A 141 5.08 12.95 -11.33
C LEU A 141 4.33 13.22 -10.02
N GLU A 142 4.96 13.01 -8.86
CA GLU A 142 4.39 13.29 -7.54
C GLU A 142 3.99 14.77 -7.42
N ASN A 143 4.90 15.69 -7.76
CA ASN A 143 4.62 17.13 -7.73
C ASN A 143 3.47 17.48 -8.68
N ARG A 144 3.51 16.97 -9.91
CA ARG A 144 2.51 17.26 -10.93
C ARG A 144 1.12 16.76 -10.52
N THR A 145 1.01 15.52 -10.05
CA THR A 145 -0.25 14.94 -9.57
C THR A 145 -0.76 15.68 -8.33
N TYR A 146 0.12 16.04 -7.39
CA TYR A 146 -0.28 16.79 -6.19
C TYR A 146 -0.89 18.15 -6.51
N TYR A 147 -0.29 18.93 -7.41
CA TYR A 147 -0.75 20.29 -7.76
C TYR A 147 -1.82 20.34 -8.86
N SER A 148 -1.99 19.26 -9.62
CA SER A 148 -3.05 19.20 -10.64
C SER A 148 -4.43 19.39 -9.99
N ARG A 149 -5.18 20.39 -10.50
CA ARG A 149 -6.53 20.69 -10.03
C ARG A 149 -7.46 19.55 -10.48
N LYS A 150 -8.35 19.08 -9.58
CA LYS A 150 -9.59 18.45 -10.05
C LYS A 150 -10.33 19.51 -10.87
N THR A 151 -10.52 19.30 -12.17
CA THR A 151 -11.46 20.12 -12.94
C THR A 151 -12.87 19.80 -12.45
N ALA A 152 -13.76 20.79 -12.44
CA ALA A 152 -15.12 20.66 -11.90
C ALA A 152 -16.02 19.70 -12.71
N THR A 153 -15.52 19.16 -13.83
CA THR A 153 -16.30 18.43 -14.83
C THR A 153 -15.82 17.00 -15.06
N GLU A 154 -14.68 16.58 -14.53
CA GLU A 154 -14.13 15.24 -14.75
C GLU A 154 -13.57 14.69 -13.43
N ASN A 155 -14.01 13.50 -13.06
CA ASN A 155 -13.62 12.83 -11.82
C ASN A 155 -12.16 12.30 -11.84
N GLU A 156 -11.35 12.71 -12.81
CA GLU A 156 -10.01 12.19 -13.06
C GLU A 156 -8.98 13.31 -13.16
N TYR A 157 -7.76 12.99 -12.71
CA TYR A 157 -6.59 13.76 -13.08
C TYR A 157 -6.42 13.69 -14.59
N ALA A 158 -6.33 14.83 -15.29
CA ALA A 158 -5.97 14.81 -16.71
C ALA A 158 -4.49 14.41 -16.84
N TRP A 159 -4.19 13.11 -16.89
CA TRP A 159 -2.87 12.61 -17.27
C TRP A 159 -2.50 13.15 -18.66
N THR A 160 -1.31 13.73 -18.81
CA THR A 160 -0.82 14.03 -20.15
C THR A 160 -0.19 12.78 -20.74
N SER A 161 -0.11 12.71 -22.07
CA SER A 161 0.64 11.64 -22.75
C SER A 161 2.12 11.58 -22.30
N ASN A 162 2.68 12.68 -21.79
CA ASN A 162 4.02 12.66 -21.22
C ASN A 162 4.06 11.95 -19.86
N ASP A 163 3.05 12.15 -19.01
CA ASP A 163 2.99 11.46 -17.71
C ASP A 163 2.78 9.96 -17.89
N GLU A 164 1.92 9.57 -18.82
CA GLU A 164 1.71 8.16 -19.19
C GLU A 164 3.01 7.51 -19.66
N ARG A 165 3.79 8.24 -20.48
CA ARG A 165 5.11 7.77 -20.95
C ARG A 165 6.10 7.60 -19.81
N ILE A 166 6.20 8.59 -18.91
CA ILE A 166 7.09 8.50 -17.75
C ILE A 166 6.67 7.33 -16.86
N PHE A 167 5.39 7.22 -16.55
CA PHE A 167 4.89 6.18 -15.65
C PHE A 167 5.00 4.79 -16.26
N SER A 168 4.85 4.66 -17.57
CA SER A 168 5.13 3.41 -18.28
C SER A 168 6.62 3.09 -18.34
N TYR A 169 7.48 4.11 -18.47
CA TYR A 169 8.94 3.95 -18.44
C TYR A 169 9.42 3.39 -17.08
N LEU A 170 8.85 3.84 -15.97
CA LEU A 170 9.15 3.31 -14.64
C LEU A 170 8.77 1.82 -14.48
N GLY A 171 7.79 1.35 -15.25
CA GLY A 171 7.41 -0.06 -15.34
C GLY A 171 5.98 -0.20 -15.88
N SER A 172 5.72 -1.15 -16.77
CA SER A 172 4.36 -1.36 -17.25
C SER A 172 3.52 -2.15 -16.23
N SER A 173 2.19 -2.06 -16.32
CA SER A 173 1.31 -2.80 -15.41
C SER A 173 1.45 -4.32 -15.51
N SER A 174 1.78 -4.84 -16.69
CA SER A 174 2.07 -6.27 -16.86
C SER A 174 3.36 -6.71 -16.14
N GLU A 175 4.30 -5.79 -15.93
CA GLU A 175 5.61 -6.09 -15.35
C GLU A 175 5.64 -5.98 -13.82
N ILE A 176 4.62 -5.40 -13.18
CA ILE A 176 4.68 -5.09 -11.74
C ILE A 176 4.93 -6.32 -10.88
N ASN A 177 4.21 -7.40 -11.17
CA ASN A 177 4.35 -8.65 -10.44
C ASN A 177 5.65 -9.39 -10.75
N GLU A 178 6.23 -9.21 -11.94
CA GLU A 178 7.44 -9.91 -12.36
C GLU A 178 8.70 -9.19 -11.86
N LYS A 179 8.70 -7.85 -11.89
CA LYS A 179 9.88 -7.03 -11.57
C LYS A 179 9.96 -6.64 -10.10
N PHE A 180 8.82 -6.31 -9.47
CA PHE A 180 8.84 -5.62 -8.18
C PHE A 180 8.26 -6.43 -7.03
N LYS A 181 7.52 -7.51 -7.30
CA LYS A 181 6.97 -8.37 -6.26
C LYS A 181 8.08 -9.22 -5.64
N VAL A 182 8.29 -9.06 -4.35
CA VAL A 182 9.27 -9.83 -3.58
C VAL A 182 8.66 -11.16 -3.13
N TRP A 183 7.42 -11.11 -2.65
CA TRP A 183 6.67 -12.30 -2.25
C TRP A 183 5.17 -12.04 -2.26
N GLU A 184 4.42 -13.13 -2.31
CA GLU A 184 2.96 -13.16 -2.17
C GLU A 184 2.58 -14.36 -1.32
N VAL A 185 1.61 -14.18 -0.43
CA VAL A 185 1.02 -15.25 0.36
C VAL A 185 -0.50 -15.16 0.23
N VAL A 186 -1.12 -16.26 -0.20
CA VAL A 186 -2.58 -16.40 -0.30
C VAL A 186 -3.04 -17.33 0.81
N LEU A 187 -3.87 -16.82 1.72
CA LEU A 187 -4.32 -17.55 2.90
C LEU A 187 -5.56 -18.41 2.65
N LYS A 188 -6.31 -18.11 1.58
CA LYS A 188 -7.58 -18.74 1.23
C LYS A 188 -7.64 -18.98 -0.27
N GLU A 189 -7.83 -20.23 -0.68
CA GLU A 189 -7.88 -20.64 -2.10
C GLU A 189 -9.16 -21.44 -2.38
N LYS A 190 -9.58 -21.48 -3.64
CA LYS A 190 -10.66 -22.37 -4.07
C LYS A 190 -10.14 -23.80 -4.21
N ASP A 191 -10.81 -24.73 -3.57
CA ASP A 191 -10.60 -26.15 -3.83
C ASP A 191 -11.19 -26.59 -5.19
N SER A 192 -11.02 -27.86 -5.53
CA SER A 192 -11.54 -28.45 -6.78
C SER A 192 -13.07 -28.41 -6.88
N SER A 193 -13.78 -28.20 -5.76
CA SER A 193 -15.24 -28.03 -5.73
C SER A 193 -15.68 -26.56 -5.85
N GLY A 194 -14.72 -25.63 -5.92
CA GLY A 194 -14.96 -24.19 -5.94
C GLY A 194 -15.23 -23.59 -4.57
N LYS A 195 -15.12 -24.36 -3.49
CA LYS A 195 -15.26 -23.87 -2.12
C LYS A 195 -13.95 -23.24 -1.67
N TYR A 196 -14.05 -22.07 -1.03
CA TYR A 196 -12.87 -21.45 -0.45
C TYR A 196 -12.46 -22.15 0.85
N LEU A 197 -11.17 -22.50 0.95
CA LEU A 197 -10.56 -23.12 2.11
C LEU A 197 -9.37 -22.31 2.59
N TRP A 198 -9.25 -22.15 3.90
CA TRP A 198 -8.10 -21.56 4.55
C TRP A 198 -6.94 -22.55 4.60
N ILE A 199 -5.72 -22.05 4.42
CA ILE A 199 -4.50 -22.86 4.36
C ILE A 199 -3.62 -22.53 5.56
N ASP A 200 -3.67 -23.36 6.61
CA ASP A 200 -2.93 -23.14 7.87
C ASP A 200 -1.43 -22.92 7.67
N SER A 201 -0.80 -23.66 6.73
CA SER A 201 0.64 -23.51 6.44
C SER A 201 0.98 -22.14 5.84
N LYS A 202 0.05 -21.50 5.14
CA LYS A 202 0.23 -20.16 4.56
C LYS A 202 0.20 -19.07 5.62
N TRP A 203 -0.47 -19.31 6.75
CA TRP A 203 -0.42 -18.38 7.88
C TRP A 203 0.99 -18.27 8.47
N GLU A 204 1.64 -19.40 8.74
CA GLU A 204 3.02 -19.41 9.26
C GLU A 204 4.02 -18.83 8.26
N GLU A 205 3.80 -19.10 6.96
CA GLU A 205 4.55 -18.45 5.88
C GLU A 205 4.40 -16.92 5.93
N LEU A 206 3.17 -16.40 6.04
CA LEU A 206 2.90 -14.97 6.16
C LEU A 206 3.61 -14.36 7.37
N LEU A 207 3.51 -14.99 8.54
CA LEU A 207 4.17 -14.50 9.75
C LEU A 207 5.69 -14.37 9.54
N LYS A 208 6.31 -15.39 8.96
CA LYS A 208 7.74 -15.37 8.64
C LYS A 208 8.07 -14.24 7.65
N LYS A 209 7.31 -14.13 6.56
CA LYS A 209 7.53 -13.09 5.53
C LYS A 209 7.42 -11.68 6.08
N LEU A 210 6.45 -11.42 6.97
CA LEU A 210 6.28 -10.12 7.61
C LEU A 210 7.44 -9.75 8.55
N GLU A 211 8.02 -10.72 9.25
CA GLU A 211 9.18 -10.50 10.14
C GLU A 211 10.49 -10.33 9.35
N GLU A 212 10.57 -10.84 8.12
CA GLU A 212 11.73 -10.72 7.22
C GLU A 212 11.78 -9.38 6.47
N ILE A 213 10.72 -8.56 6.52
CA ILE A 213 10.70 -7.27 5.81
C ILE A 213 11.76 -6.33 6.39
N LYS A 214 12.65 -5.85 5.53
CA LYS A 214 13.58 -4.76 5.83
C LYS A 214 12.98 -3.43 5.38
N TRP A 215 12.49 -2.65 6.34
CA TRP A 215 11.89 -1.35 6.09
C TRP A 215 12.95 -0.25 5.92
N ASN A 216 14.09 -0.36 6.60
CA ASN A 216 15.25 0.54 6.54
C ASN A 216 16.42 -0.03 5.71
#